data_AF-A0A6P0Y2E9-F1
#
_entry.id   AF-A0A6P0Y2E9-F1
#
_cell.length_a   1.000
_cell.length_b   1.000
_cell.length_c   1.000
_cell.angle_alpha   90.00
_cell.angle_beta   90.00
_cell.angle_gamma   90.00
#
_symmetry.space_group_name_H-M   'P 1'
#
loop_
_entity.id
_entity.type
_entity.pdbx_description
1 polymer ?
#
loop_
_entity_poly.entity_id
_entity_poly.type
_entity_poly.pdbx_seq_one_letter_code
_entity_poly.pdbx_strand_id
1 'polypeptide(L)' 'MHFLWRNSRIKLSGGLLFWREIGGNSNNVVFLHGSWYNSSQWLPVMERLSLHYHCFAPD' A
#
# COMPACT_ATOMS: atom_id res chain seq x y z
N MET A 1 17.38 6.74 -4.33
CA MET A 1 16.94 5.57 -3.54
C MET A 1 16.05 4.72 -4.43
N HIS A 2 16.27 3.41 -4.49
CA HIS A 2 15.43 2.52 -5.28
C HIS A 2 14.32 1.98 -4.39
N PHE A 3 13.08 2.37 -4.68
CA PHE A 3 11.90 1.90 -3.96
C PHE A 3 11.42 0.59 -4.58
N LEU A 4 11.41 -0.48 -3.80
CA LEU A 4 10.89 -1.78 -4.24
C LEU A 4 9.41 -1.86 -3.90
N TRP A 5 8.58 -1.52 -4.88
CA TRP A 5 7.14 -1.68 -4.81
C TRP A 5 6.74 -3.13 -5.07
N ARG A 6 5.70 -3.59 -4.35
CA ARG A 6 5.01 -4.84 -4.65
C ARG A 6 3.53 -4.58 -4.83
N ASN A 7 2.97 -5.29 -5.80
CA ASN A 7 1.57 -5.24 -6.16
C ASN A 7 0.98 -6.62 -5.88
N SER A 8 0.03 -6.68 -4.96
CA SER A 8 -0.49 -7.94 -4.42
C SER A 8 -2.00 -7.99 -4.56
N ARG A 9 -2.55 -9.21 -4.66
CA ARG A 9 -3.98 -9.47 -4.86
C ARG A 9 -4.41 -10.71 -4.09
N ILE A 10 -5.61 -10.68 -3.52
CA ILE A 10 -6.23 -11.84 -2.88
C ILE A 10 -7.71 -11.92 -3.24
N LYS A 11 -8.20 -13.13 -3.54
CA LYS A 11 -9.62 -13.39 -3.78
C LYS A 11 -10.32 -13.57 -2.44
N LEU A 12 -11.36 -12.76 -2.20
CA LEU A 12 -12.26 -12.81 -1.05
C LEU A 12 -13.66 -13.23 -1.51
N SER A 13 -14.56 -13.49 -0.56
CA SER A 13 -15.96 -13.79 -0.87
C SER A 13 -16.67 -12.65 -1.63
N GLY A 14 -16.32 -11.40 -1.33
CA GLY A 14 -16.91 -10.20 -1.93
C GLY A 14 -16.24 -9.69 -3.20
N GLY A 15 -15.15 -10.33 -3.67
CA GLY A 15 -14.42 -9.87 -4.85
C GLY A 15 -12.91 -10.08 -4.76
N LEU A 16 -12.16 -9.35 -5.57
CA LEU A 16 -10.70 -9.37 -5.58
C LEU A 16 -10.19 -8.10 -4.89
N LEU A 17 -9.49 -8.26 -3.76
CA LEU A 17 -8.80 -7.15 -3.09
C LEU A 17 -7.42 -6.98 -3.72
N PHE A 18 -7.11 -5.78 -4.18
CA PHE A 18 -5.78 -5.41 -4.65
C PHE A 18 -5.11 -4.48 -3.63
N TRP A 19 -3.79 -4.55 -3.47
CA TRP A 19 -3.07 -3.54 -2.70
C TRP A 19 -1.67 -3.32 -3.24
N ARG A 20 -1.14 -2.14 -2.93
CA ARG A 20 0.26 -1.76 -3.12
C ARG A 20 0.97 -1.83 -1.78
N GLU A 21 2.21 -2.31 -1.78
CA GLU A 21 3.05 -2.32 -0.58
C GLU A 21 4.49 -1.92 -0.88
N ILE A 22 5.13 -1.29 0.11
CA ILE A 22 6.52 -0.82 0.07
C ILE A 22 7.12 -0.77 1.47
N GLY A 23 8.42 -1.01 1.57
CA GLY A 23 9.16 -1.07 2.83
C GLY A 23 9.37 -2.50 3.31
N GLY A 24 9.88 -2.67 4.53
CA GLY A 24 10.10 -3.99 5.12
C GLY A 24 10.60 -3.89 6.56
N ASN A 25 10.42 -4.99 7.32
CA ASN A 25 10.96 -5.22 8.68
C ASN A 25 10.70 -4.10 9.70
N SER A 26 9.51 -3.50 9.66
CA SER A 26 9.12 -2.39 10.53
C SER A 26 7.62 -2.43 10.85
N ASN A 27 7.12 -1.45 11.61
CA ASN A 27 5.71 -1.34 11.96
C ASN A 27 4.84 -1.17 10.70
N ASN A 28 3.70 -1.87 10.68
CA ASN A 28 2.78 -1.85 9.54
C ASN A 28 1.87 -0.61 9.60
N VAL A 29 1.70 0.07 8.47
CA VAL A 29 0.76 1.19 8.31
C VAL A 29 -0.14 0.92 7.12
N VAL A 30 -1.46 1.04 7.32
CA VAL A 30 -2.47 0.84 6.27
C VAL A 30 -3.09 2.19 5.90
N PHE A 31 -3.05 2.51 4.61
CA PHE A 31 -3.61 3.74 4.05
C PHE A 31 -4.96 3.45 3.39
N LEU A 32 -6.02 4.03 3.94
CA LEU A 32 -7.37 3.91 3.39
C LEU A 32 -7.72 5.17 2.60
N HIS A 33 -8.14 4.98 1.37
CA HIS A 33 -8.60 6.09 0.53
C HIS A 33 -10.07 6.43 0.77
N GLY A 34 -10.47 7.65 0.40
CA GLY A 34 -11.87 8.04 0.30
C GLY A 34 -12.55 7.47 -0.95
N SER A 35 -13.88 7.62 -1.01
CA SER A 35 -14.67 7.28 -2.21
C SER A 35 -14.15 8.02 -3.44
N TRP A 36 -14.23 7.38 -4.61
CA TRP A 36 -13.77 7.92 -5.91
C TRP A 36 -12.26 8.07 -6.10
N TYR A 37 -11.46 7.54 -5.17
CA TYR A 37 -10.01 7.45 -5.31
C TYR A 37 -9.54 5.99 -5.31
N ASN A 38 -8.23 5.80 -5.44
CA ASN A 38 -7.54 4.53 -5.24
C ASN A 38 -6.21 4.78 -4.51
N SER A 39 -5.49 3.70 -4.21
CA SER A 39 -4.25 3.69 -3.43
C SER A 39 -3.07 4.40 -4.10
N SER A 40 -3.14 4.74 -5.40
CA SER A 40 -2.09 5.54 -6.04
C SER A 40 -1.94 6.94 -5.46
N GLN A 41 -2.96 7.47 -4.77
CA GLN A 41 -2.85 8.78 -4.11
C GLN A 41 -1.79 8.78 -2.99
N TRP A 42 -1.50 7.61 -2.42
CA TRP A 42 -0.60 7.48 -1.29
C TRP A 42 0.85 7.27 -1.69
N LEU A 43 1.17 7.08 -2.98
CA LEU A 43 2.53 6.74 -3.43
C LEU A 43 3.61 7.67 -2.87
N PRO A 44 3.51 9.02 -2.97
CA PRO A 44 4.56 9.90 -2.46
C PRO A 44 4.72 9.83 -0.93
N VAL A 45 3.61 9.61 -0.21
CA VAL A 45 3.59 9.50 1.25
C VAL A 45 4.20 8.16 1.68
N MET A 46 3.85 7.08 1.00
CA MET A 46 4.37 5.74 1.25
C MET A 46 5.86 5.65 0.93
N GLU A 47 6.37 6.28 -0.14
CA GLU A 47 7.81 6.33 -0.43
C GLU A 47 8.58 6.96 0.73
N ARG A 48 8.10 8.09 1.26
CA ARG A 48 8.72 8.76 2.40
C ARG A 48 8.67 7.92 3.68
N LEU A 49 7.53 7.29 3.96
CA LEU A 49 7.33 6.50 5.19
C LEU A 49 7.96 5.10 5.12
N SER A 50 8.21 4.58 3.92
CA SER A 50 8.80 3.25 3.69
C SER A 50 10.19 3.07 4.29
N LEU A 51 10.88 4.17 4.61
CA LEU A 51 12.17 4.17 5.30
C LEU A 51 12.05 3.69 6.76
N HIS A 52 10.86 3.76 7.34
CA HIS A 52 10.61 3.48 8.76
C HIS A 52 9.40 2.56 9.01
N TYR A 53 8.56 2.35 8.00
CA TYR A 53 7.31 1.60 8.11
C TYR A 53 7.14 0.66 6.92
N HIS A 54 6.40 -0.43 7.13
CA HIS A 54 5.90 -1.26 6.06
C HIS A 54 4.51 -0.74 5.68
N CYS A 55 4.42 -0.10 4.52
CA CYS A 55 3.21 0.59 4.09
C CYS A 55 2.36 -0.30 3.19
N PHE A 56 1.05 -0.33 3.43
CA PHE A 56 0.06 -1.03 2.63
C PHE A 56 -1.05 -0.08 2.21
N ALA A 57 -1.46 -0.12 0.95
CA ALA A 57 -2.56 0.68 0.44
C ALA A 57 -3.51 -0.19 -0.41
N PRO A 58 -4.61 -0.70 0.19
CA PRO A 58 -5.63 -1.48 -0.51
C PRO A 58 -6.56 -0.64 -1.39
N ASP A 59 -7.09 -1.30 -2.44
CA ASP A 59 -8.17 -0.87 -3.36
C ASP A 59 -9.35 -1.85 -3.32
#